data_AF-C4R4I7-F1
#
_entry.id   AF-C4R4I7-F1
#
_cell.length_a   1.000
_cell.length_b   1.000
_cell.length_c   1.000
_cell.angle_alpha   90.00
_cell.angle_beta   90.00
_cell.angle_gamma   90.00
#
_symmetry.space_group_name_H-M   'P 1'
#
loop_
_entity.id
_entity.type
_entity.pdbx_description
1 polymer ?
#
loop_
_entity_poly.entity_id
_entity_poly.type
_entity_poly.pdbx_seq_one_letter_code
_entity_poly.pdbx_strand_id
1 'polypeptide(L)'
;MLRLNPILTRRSLFRPQVFSRCISLKPDFSKLKLKEQPPGYVVGTVNDAYVPPEPDHFHGGYHWTYEKIITIAMIPLFITPFAAGAEYPLVDSIFSVLLVFHCRAGFESCIIDYIPKRVYGVWHKMALYLLDAATGLSLYGVYVLETENNGIFDLIQKLWGA
;
A
#
# COMPACT_ATOMS: atom_id res chain seq x y z
N MET A 1 -71.22 -45.11 11.40
CA MET A 1 -69.88 -45.53 11.88
C MET A 1 -69.03 -44.29 12.09
N LEU A 2 -68.89 -43.83 13.32
CA LEU A 2 -68.10 -42.64 13.70
C LEU A 2 -66.62 -43.04 13.86
N ARG A 3 -65.73 -42.51 13.02
CA ARG A 3 -64.27 -42.60 13.24
C ARG A 3 -63.79 -41.28 13.84
N LEU A 4 -63.39 -41.33 15.11
CA LEU A 4 -62.69 -40.26 15.81
C LEU A 4 -61.26 -40.16 15.26
N ASN A 5 -60.89 -39.01 14.71
CA ASN A 5 -59.51 -38.70 14.35
C ASN A 5 -58.78 -38.15 15.59
N PRO A 6 -57.54 -38.60 15.90
CA PRO A 6 -56.79 -38.06 17.02
C PRO A 6 -56.26 -36.66 16.69
N ILE A 7 -56.35 -35.78 17.68
CA ILE A 7 -55.87 -34.40 17.68
C ILE A 7 -54.36 -34.40 17.48
N LEU A 8 -53.89 -33.90 16.33
CA LEU A 8 -52.47 -33.64 16.08
C LEU A 8 -52.02 -32.46 16.94
N THR A 9 -51.37 -32.74 18.07
CA THR A 9 -50.72 -31.72 18.89
C THR A 9 -49.40 -31.31 18.20
N ARG A 10 -49.40 -30.13 17.57
CA ARG A 10 -48.21 -29.51 16.98
C ARG A 10 -47.23 -29.13 18.11
N ARG A 11 -46.30 -30.01 18.45
CA ARG A 11 -45.15 -29.65 19.31
C ARG A 11 -44.26 -28.66 18.56
N SER A 12 -44.37 -27.40 18.93
CA SER A 12 -43.38 -26.38 18.58
C SER A 12 -42.05 -26.76 19.23
N LEU A 13 -41.10 -27.27 18.42
CA LEU A 13 -39.71 -27.38 18.82
C LEU A 13 -39.08 -25.99 18.73
N PHE A 14 -39.26 -25.18 19.78
CA PHE A 14 -38.38 -24.04 19.99
C PHE A 14 -36.98 -24.58 20.28
N ARG A 15 -36.18 -24.73 19.22
CA ARG A 15 -34.75 -25.02 19.30
C ARG A 15 -34.06 -23.71 19.69
N PRO A 16 -33.49 -23.57 20.89
CA PRO A 16 -32.72 -22.37 21.20
C PRO A 16 -31.51 -22.37 20.27
N GLN A 17 -31.40 -21.37 19.39
CA GLN A 17 -30.15 -21.07 18.70
C GLN A 17 -29.17 -20.56 19.74
N VAL A 18 -28.47 -21.48 20.40
CA VAL A 18 -27.26 -21.14 21.15
C VAL A 18 -26.24 -20.68 20.12
N PHE A 19 -26.06 -19.36 20.01
CA PHE A 19 -24.98 -18.75 19.25
C PHE A 19 -23.65 -19.09 19.94
N SER A 20 -23.16 -20.30 19.76
CA SER A 20 -21.79 -20.66 20.11
C SER A 20 -20.88 -20.01 19.09
N ARG A 21 -20.46 -18.76 19.34
CA ARG A 21 -19.35 -18.15 18.61
C ARG A 21 -18.06 -18.83 19.07
N CYS A 22 -17.74 -19.96 18.46
CA CYS A 22 -16.45 -20.61 18.62
C CYS A 22 -15.39 -19.70 17.96
N ILE A 23 -14.75 -18.85 18.77
CA ILE A 23 -13.50 -18.22 18.36
C ILE A 23 -12.49 -19.36 18.20
N SER A 24 -12.29 -19.80 16.95
CA SER A 24 -11.27 -20.79 16.63
C SER A 24 -9.90 -20.09 16.71
N LEU A 25 -9.14 -20.41 17.75
CA LEU A 25 -7.74 -19.96 17.90
C LEU A 25 -6.77 -20.69 16.96
N LYS A 26 -7.27 -21.54 16.06
CA LYS A 26 -6.43 -22.19 15.05
C LYS A 26 -6.05 -21.15 14.00
N PRO A 27 -4.77 -20.79 13.85
CA PRO A 27 -4.35 -19.86 12.82
C PRO A 27 -4.55 -20.48 11.43
N ASP A 28 -5.20 -19.74 10.53
CA ASP A 28 -5.32 -20.12 9.12
C ASP A 28 -4.23 -19.44 8.29
N PHE A 29 -3.19 -20.21 7.95
CA PHE A 29 -2.06 -19.74 7.14
C PHE A 29 -2.28 -19.90 5.63
N SER A 30 -3.47 -20.31 5.18
CA SER A 30 -3.77 -20.47 3.75
C SER A 30 -3.52 -19.21 2.95
N LYS A 31 -3.80 -18.03 3.52
CA LYS A 31 -3.64 -16.72 2.89
C LYS A 31 -2.18 -16.28 2.68
N LEU A 32 -1.23 -16.92 3.37
CA LEU A 32 0.21 -16.63 3.22
C LEU A 32 0.81 -17.35 2.02
N LYS A 33 0.11 -18.36 1.48
CA LYS A 33 0.53 -19.08 0.28
C LYS A 33 0.39 -18.19 -0.95
N LEU A 34 1.29 -18.40 -1.92
CA LEU A 34 1.17 -17.77 -3.22
C LEU A 34 -0.08 -18.27 -3.94
N LYS A 35 -0.69 -17.40 -4.74
CA LYS A 35 -1.83 -17.76 -5.57
C LYS A 35 -1.33 -18.52 -6.80
N GLU A 36 -1.90 -19.70 -7.02
CA GLU A 36 -1.65 -20.47 -8.24
C GLU A 36 -2.21 -19.73 -9.45
N GLN A 37 -1.53 -19.88 -10.59
CA GLN A 37 -1.84 -19.13 -11.81
C GLN A 37 -2.07 -20.10 -12.95
N PRO A 38 -3.07 -19.85 -13.82
CA PRO A 38 -3.29 -20.69 -14.97
C PRO A 38 -2.11 -20.58 -15.95
N PRO A 39 -1.79 -21.65 -16.70
CA PRO A 39 -0.71 -21.62 -17.68
C PRO A 39 -0.98 -20.53 -18.72
N GLY A 40 -0.02 -19.63 -18.92
CA GLY A 40 -0.14 -18.51 -19.87
C GLY A 40 -1.13 -17.42 -19.46
N TYR A 41 -1.67 -17.45 -18.22
CA TYR A 41 -2.64 -16.47 -17.72
C TYR A 41 -3.91 -16.32 -18.57
N VAL A 42 -4.26 -17.34 -19.36
CA VAL A 42 -5.51 -17.35 -20.10
C VAL A 42 -6.65 -17.60 -19.10
N VAL A 43 -7.45 -16.56 -18.86
CA VAL A 43 -8.66 -16.62 -18.05
C VAL A 43 -9.84 -16.61 -19.01
N GLY A 44 -10.62 -17.70 -19.05
CA GLY A 44 -11.74 -17.87 -19.98
C GLY A 44 -11.39 -18.62 -21.27
N THR A 45 -12.27 -18.54 -22.25
CA THR A 45 -12.15 -19.13 -23.60
C THR A 45 -11.85 -18.06 -24.65
N VAL A 46 -11.43 -18.47 -25.85
CA VAL A 46 -11.15 -17.56 -26.98
C VAL A 46 -12.38 -16.73 -27.40
N ASN A 47 -13.59 -17.21 -27.08
CA ASN A 47 -14.84 -16.55 -27.44
C ASN A 47 -15.38 -15.62 -26.34
N ASP A 48 -14.72 -15.54 -25.19
CA ASP A 48 -15.18 -14.70 -24.09
C ASP A 48 -14.81 -13.23 -24.36
N ALA A 49 -15.77 -12.33 -24.19
CA ALA A 49 -15.53 -10.90 -24.37
C ALA A 49 -14.56 -10.36 -23.30
N TYR A 50 -13.62 -9.51 -23.72
CA TYR A 50 -12.71 -8.83 -22.80
C TYR A 50 -13.49 -7.93 -21.83
N VAL A 51 -13.25 -8.12 -20.53
CA VAL A 51 -13.82 -7.27 -19.48
C VAL A 51 -12.74 -6.30 -19.03
N PRO A 52 -12.84 -5.00 -19.36
CA PRO A 52 -11.89 -4.01 -18.87
C PRO A 52 -11.98 -3.90 -17.35
N PRO A 53 -10.85 -3.67 -16.66
CA PRO A 53 -10.89 -3.33 -15.24
C PRO A 53 -11.65 -2.01 -15.03
N GLU A 54 -12.22 -1.84 -13.84
CA GLU A 54 -12.86 -0.57 -13.47
C GLU A 54 -11.84 0.57 -13.54
N PRO A 55 -12.21 1.73 -14.09
CA PRO A 55 -11.30 2.86 -14.21
C PRO A 55 -10.93 3.39 -12.83
N ASP A 56 -9.62 3.49 -12.58
CA ASP A 56 -9.08 4.10 -11.36
C ASP A 56 -8.26 5.34 -11.75
N HIS A 57 -8.77 6.52 -11.36
CA HIS A 57 -8.11 7.78 -11.65
C HIS A 57 -6.81 7.97 -10.86
N PHE A 58 -6.68 7.37 -9.67
CA PHE A 58 -5.48 7.48 -8.84
C PHE A 58 -4.33 6.63 -9.35
N HIS A 59 -4.62 5.48 -9.98
CA HIS A 59 -3.61 4.60 -10.59
C HIS A 59 -3.43 4.83 -12.11
N GLY A 60 -4.02 5.91 -12.62
CA GLY A 60 -3.93 6.32 -14.03
C GLY A 60 -2.92 7.44 -14.28
N GLY A 61 -3.25 8.33 -15.24
CA GLY A 61 -2.33 9.40 -15.68
C GLY A 61 -1.95 10.43 -14.60
N TYR A 62 -2.78 10.63 -13.57
CA TYR A 62 -2.51 11.62 -12.52
C TYR A 62 -1.25 11.30 -11.72
N HIS A 63 -1.07 10.05 -11.29
CA HIS A 63 0.13 9.64 -10.56
C HIS A 63 1.40 9.92 -11.36
N TRP A 64 1.38 9.60 -12.66
CA TRP A 64 2.49 9.90 -13.57
C TRP A 64 2.78 11.40 -13.65
N THR A 65 1.75 12.23 -13.77
CA THR A 65 1.94 13.70 -13.81
C THR A 65 2.51 14.24 -12.51
N TYR A 66 2.04 13.75 -11.35
CA TYR A 66 2.57 14.17 -10.05
C TYR A 66 4.05 13.82 -9.88
N GLU A 67 4.47 12.63 -10.29
CA GLU A 67 5.88 12.24 -10.25
C GLU A 67 6.76 13.18 -11.09
N LYS A 68 6.30 13.58 -12.28
CA LYS A 68 7.07 14.50 -13.14
C LYS A 68 7.15 15.90 -12.55
N ILE A 69 6.06 16.41 -11.97
CA ILE A 69 6.09 17.70 -11.29
C ILE A 69 7.09 17.69 -10.13
N ILE A 70 7.06 16.66 -9.28
CA ILE A 70 7.99 16.49 -8.16
C ILE A 70 9.43 16.45 -8.68
N THR A 71 9.71 15.61 -9.68
CA THR A 71 11.06 15.43 -10.24
C THR A 71 11.60 16.74 -10.83
N ILE A 72 10.78 17.48 -11.59
CA ILE A 72 11.18 18.77 -12.17
C ILE A 72 11.42 19.81 -11.07
N ALA A 73 10.57 19.86 -10.05
CA ALA A 73 10.72 20.79 -8.93
C ALA A 73 11.99 20.51 -8.09
N MET A 74 12.40 19.26 -7.96
CA MET A 74 13.61 18.89 -7.22
C MET A 74 14.91 19.36 -7.87
N ILE A 75 14.96 19.51 -9.21
CA ILE A 75 16.18 19.90 -9.94
C ILE A 75 16.77 21.24 -9.43
N PRO A 76 16.03 22.37 -9.41
CA PRO A 76 16.57 23.63 -8.90
C PRO A 76 16.88 23.58 -7.40
N LEU A 77 16.09 22.84 -6.61
CA LEU A 77 16.31 22.72 -5.17
C LEU A 77 17.62 22.00 -4.86
N PHE A 78 17.93 20.93 -5.60
CA PHE A 78 19.20 20.20 -5.48
C PHE A 78 20.43 21.04 -5.84
N ILE A 79 20.30 21.99 -6.76
CA ILE A 79 21.40 22.86 -7.18
C ILE A 79 21.75 23.91 -6.09
N THR A 80 20.78 24.29 -5.26
CA THR A 80 20.91 25.35 -4.26
C THR A 80 22.13 25.21 -3.33
N PRO A 81 22.40 24.07 -2.68
CA PRO A 81 23.57 23.93 -1.79
C PRO A 81 24.91 24.18 -2.49
N PHE A 82 25.02 23.91 -3.79
CA PHE A 82 26.24 24.13 -4.56
C PHE A 82 26.43 25.59 -5.00
N ALA A 83 25.34 26.31 -5.22
CA ALA A 83 25.38 27.68 -5.74
C ALA A 83 25.31 28.75 -4.64
N ALA A 84 24.55 28.49 -3.58
CA ALA A 84 24.25 29.46 -2.52
C ALA A 84 24.75 29.03 -1.13
N GLY A 85 25.15 27.76 -0.95
CA GLY A 85 25.51 27.17 0.34
C GLY A 85 24.36 26.38 0.98
N ALA A 86 24.69 25.58 2.01
CA ALA A 86 23.74 24.67 2.67
C ALA A 86 22.82 25.35 3.70
N GLU A 87 22.99 26.64 3.97
CA GLU A 87 22.35 27.36 5.09
C GLU A 87 20.91 27.83 4.80
N TYR A 88 20.15 27.12 3.96
CA TYR A 88 18.77 27.46 3.61
C TYR A 88 17.78 26.38 4.08
N PRO A 89 17.35 26.40 5.36
CA PRO A 89 16.50 25.36 5.94
C PRO A 89 15.20 25.14 5.18
N LEU A 90 14.57 26.20 4.66
CA LEU A 90 13.32 26.07 3.92
C LEU A 90 13.52 25.31 2.60
N VAL A 91 14.65 25.52 1.91
CA VAL A 91 14.97 24.80 0.67
C VAL A 91 15.32 23.36 0.98
N ASP A 92 16.11 23.13 2.02
CA ASP A 92 16.48 21.79 2.49
C ASP A 92 15.24 20.97 2.90
N SER A 93 14.38 21.53 3.74
CA SER A 93 13.11 20.95 4.14
C SER A 93 12.21 20.58 2.95
N ILE A 94 12.02 21.50 1.99
CA ILE A 94 11.19 21.24 0.79
C ILE A 94 11.83 20.14 -0.07
N PHE A 95 13.14 20.22 -0.31
CA PHE A 95 13.86 19.21 -1.07
C PHE A 95 13.74 17.83 -0.41
N SER A 96 13.98 17.75 0.89
CA SER A 96 13.93 16.52 1.68
C SER A 96 12.53 15.87 1.66
N VAL A 97 11.46 16.66 1.78
CA VAL A 97 10.08 16.14 1.67
C VAL A 97 9.79 15.64 0.25
N LEU A 98 10.15 16.41 -0.79
CA LEU A 98 9.94 16.00 -2.18
C LEU A 98 10.73 14.74 -2.52
N LEU A 99 11.96 14.61 -2.00
CA LEU A 99 12.81 13.43 -2.15
C LEU A 99 12.12 12.19 -1.56
N VAL A 100 11.55 12.31 -0.35
CA VAL A 100 10.82 11.20 0.28
C VAL A 100 9.63 10.75 -0.59
N PHE A 101 8.85 11.68 -1.15
CA PHE A 101 7.75 11.34 -2.05
C PHE A 101 8.23 10.73 -3.37
N HIS A 102 9.31 11.25 -3.95
CA HIS A 102 9.92 10.68 -5.16
C HIS A 102 10.38 9.25 -4.93
N CYS A 103 11.09 8.98 -3.82
CA CYS A 103 11.52 7.64 -3.44
C CYS A 103 10.33 6.71 -3.17
N ARG A 104 9.27 7.20 -2.50
CA ARG A 104 8.05 6.42 -2.24
C ARG A 104 7.38 5.96 -3.54
N ALA A 105 7.27 6.82 -4.54
CA ALA A 105 6.68 6.48 -5.84
C ALA A 105 7.56 5.50 -6.64
N GLY A 106 8.88 5.71 -6.61
CA GLY A 106 9.85 4.79 -7.23
C GLY A 106 9.80 3.38 -6.62
N PHE A 107 9.79 3.29 -5.29
CA PHE A 107 9.66 1.99 -4.61
C PHE A 107 8.29 1.35 -4.84
N GLU A 108 7.22 2.12 -4.97
CA GLU A 108 5.90 1.58 -5.35
C GLU A 108 5.97 0.86 -6.70
N SER A 109 6.58 1.51 -7.68
CA SER A 109 6.74 0.97 -9.02
C SER A 109 7.52 -0.35 -8.99
N CYS A 110 8.63 -0.40 -8.24
CA CYS A 110 9.37 -1.65 -8.04
C CYS A 110 8.53 -2.75 -7.38
N ILE A 111 7.72 -2.42 -6.37
CA ILE A 111 6.85 -3.41 -5.69
C ILE A 111 5.77 -3.93 -6.64
N ILE A 112 5.15 -3.06 -7.45
CA ILE A 112 4.11 -3.45 -8.40
C ILE A 112 4.67 -4.39 -9.47
N ASP A 113 5.88 -4.13 -9.97
CA ASP A 113 6.51 -4.93 -11.03
C ASP A 113 7.01 -6.29 -10.54
N TYR A 114 7.72 -6.32 -9.40
CA TYR A 114 8.39 -7.53 -8.93
C TYR A 114 7.58 -8.35 -7.92
N ILE A 115 6.64 -7.72 -7.21
CA ILE A 115 5.77 -8.38 -6.21
C ILE A 115 4.31 -8.17 -6.62
N PRO A 116 3.85 -8.70 -7.77
CA PRO A 116 2.51 -8.42 -8.26
C PRO A 116 1.43 -9.00 -7.33
N LYS A 117 0.41 -8.19 -7.03
CA LYS A 117 -0.74 -8.52 -6.16
C LYS A 117 -1.45 -9.83 -6.55
N ARG A 118 -1.43 -10.18 -7.84
CA ARG A 118 -2.06 -11.39 -8.38
C ARG A 118 -1.35 -12.69 -7.97
N VAL A 119 -0.03 -12.66 -7.75
CA VAL A 119 0.78 -13.82 -7.30
C VAL A 119 0.90 -13.80 -5.78
N TYR A 120 1.35 -12.65 -5.26
CA TYR A 120 1.85 -12.52 -3.90
C TYR A 120 0.76 -12.18 -2.88
N GLY A 121 -0.42 -11.74 -3.33
CA GLY A 121 -1.60 -11.56 -2.47
C GLY A 121 -1.32 -10.68 -1.25
N VAL A 122 -1.19 -11.31 -0.08
CA VAL A 122 -0.94 -10.64 1.21
C VAL A 122 0.45 -10.00 1.25
N TRP A 123 1.48 -10.63 0.68
CA TRP A 123 2.85 -10.12 0.72
C TRP A 123 3.01 -8.79 -0.02
N HIS A 124 2.32 -8.62 -1.15
CA HIS A 124 2.27 -7.34 -1.86
C HIS A 124 1.67 -6.23 -0.97
N LYS A 125 0.56 -6.53 -0.27
CA LYS A 125 -0.06 -5.56 0.64
C LYS A 125 0.85 -5.21 1.82
N MET A 126 1.51 -6.21 2.40
CA MET A 126 2.46 -5.98 3.50
C MET A 126 3.65 -5.15 3.04
N ALA A 127 4.17 -5.37 1.83
CA ALA A 127 5.24 -4.56 1.27
C ALA A 127 4.81 -3.09 1.10
N LEU A 128 3.60 -2.84 0.58
CA LEU A 128 3.05 -1.47 0.49
C LEU A 128 2.86 -0.83 1.87
N TYR A 129 2.29 -1.54 2.84
CA TYR A 129 2.12 -1.00 4.19
C TYR A 129 3.45 -0.71 4.89
N LEU A 130 4.45 -1.57 4.69
CA LEU A 130 5.79 -1.33 5.20
C LEU A 130 6.40 -0.10 4.54
N LEU A 131 6.20 0.06 3.24
CA LEU A 131 6.67 1.23 2.50
C LEU A 131 5.98 2.51 3.00
N ASP A 132 4.67 2.49 3.24
CA ASP A 132 3.94 3.64 3.81
C ASP A 132 4.42 3.98 5.23
N ALA A 133 4.66 2.96 6.06
CA ALA A 133 5.20 3.14 7.40
C ALA A 133 6.62 3.72 7.36
N ALA A 134 7.48 3.22 6.46
CA ALA A 134 8.83 3.73 6.25
C ALA A 134 8.80 5.19 5.75
N THR A 135 7.88 5.54 4.86
CA THR A 135 7.69 6.93 4.41
C THR A 135 7.25 7.84 5.54
N GLY A 136 6.30 7.42 6.37
CA GLY A 136 5.90 8.18 7.56
C GLY A 136 7.05 8.39 8.54
N LEU A 137 7.86 7.34 8.77
CA LEU A 137 9.05 7.42 9.61
C LEU A 137 10.12 8.36 9.01
N SER A 138 10.35 8.29 7.70
CA SER A 138 11.28 9.18 7.00
C SER A 138 10.85 10.64 7.08
N LEU A 139 9.56 10.94 6.91
CA LEU A 139 9.04 12.30 7.07
C LEU A 139 9.24 12.83 8.50
N TYR A 140 9.02 11.98 9.51
CA TYR A 140 9.35 12.34 10.89
C TYR A 140 10.85 12.56 11.09
N GLY A 141 11.70 11.73 10.48
CA GLY A 141 13.15 11.91 10.49
C GLY A 141 13.60 13.24 9.86
N VAL A 142 12.99 13.62 8.73
CA VAL A 142 13.19 14.94 8.11
C VAL A 142 12.79 16.06 9.06
N TYR A 143 11.61 15.96 9.69
CA TYR A 143 11.18 16.95 10.69
C TYR A 143 12.19 17.11 11.83
N VAL A 144 12.71 16.01 12.39
CA VAL A 144 13.73 16.07 13.46
C VAL A 144 15.04 16.65 12.95
N LEU A 145 15.50 16.26 11.75
CA LEU A 145 16.73 16.80 11.15
C LEU A 145 16.68 18.31 10.92
N GLU A 146 15.52 18.83 10.52
CA GLU A 146 15.34 20.25 10.22
C GLU A 146 15.07 21.10 11.47
N THR A 147 14.50 20.52 12.53
CA THR A 147 14.13 21.26 13.76
C THR A 147 15.15 21.17 14.88
N GLU A 148 15.81 20.02 15.04
CA GLU A 148 16.78 19.79 16.12
C GLU A 148 18.23 19.88 15.62
N ASN A 149 18.47 19.72 14.31
CA ASN A 149 19.78 19.76 13.68
C ASN A 149 19.84 20.83 12.56
N ASN A 150 20.84 20.73 11.67
CA ASN A 150 21.12 21.70 10.60
C ASN A 150 20.57 21.26 9.21
N GLY A 151 19.70 20.25 9.15
CA GLY A 151 19.13 19.75 7.89
C GLY A 151 19.94 18.67 7.18
N ILE A 152 19.43 18.21 6.02
CA ILE A 152 20.01 17.10 5.25
C ILE A 152 21.28 17.51 4.51
N PHE A 153 21.37 18.74 4.00
CA PHE A 153 22.53 19.17 3.21
C PHE A 153 23.77 19.30 4.08
N ASP A 154 23.65 19.87 5.29
CA ASP A 154 24.73 19.92 6.28
C ASP A 154 25.12 18.51 6.75
N LEU A 155 24.15 17.61 6.95
CA LEU A 155 24.44 16.21 7.28
C LEU A 155 25.27 15.52 6.19
N ILE A 156 24.90 15.69 4.92
CA ILE A 156 25.63 15.12 3.78
C ILE A 156 27.03 15.74 3.66
N GLN A 157 27.16 17.05 3.86
CA GLN A 157 28.44 17.74 3.84
C GLN A 157 29.39 17.16 4.91
N LYS A 158 28.92 17.05 6.16
CA LYS A 158 29.68 16.45 7.26
C LYS A 158 30.02 14.98 7.01
N LEU A 159 29.09 14.22 6.43
CA LEU A 159 29.31 12.82 6.08
C LEU A 159 30.42 12.66 5.03
N TRP A 160 30.52 13.60 4.09
CA TRP A 160 31.55 13.62 3.06
C TRP A 160 32.90 14.15 3.56
N GLY A 161 32.96 14.68 4.80
CA GLY A 161 34.17 15.30 5.36
C GLY A 161 34.56 16.60 4.65
N ALA A 162 33.58 17.26 4.03
CA ALA A 162 33.74 18.54 3.34
C ALA A 162 33.47 19.74 4.26
#